data_AF-A0A3D5M518-F1
#
_entry.id   AF-A0A3D5M518-F1
#
_cell.length_a   1.000
_cell.length_b   1.000
_cell.length_c   1.000
_cell.angle_alpha   90.00
_cell.angle_beta   90.00
_cell.angle_gamma   90.00
#
_symmetry.space_group_name_H-M   'P 1'
#
loop_
_entity.id
_entity.type
_entity.pdbx_description
1 polymer ?
#
loop_
_entity_poly.entity_id
_entity_poly.type
_entity_poly.pdbx_seq_one_letter_code
_entity_poly.pdbx_strand_id
1 'polypeptide(L)'
;MTQFYKQSGFTLARSNLSTKILLTLFLFTTLAGCVVAALQYSSRSGGYDSESARQWIQGNEEDLEAKEFISEKTPRELLSFIHDHIFSLGILLFVILHLVELTPWTEGPKIALSILGYSCLFSMLFSPLAIQSGSTTATYTQIIGGSGLLLTLTLGSFACLDELWWASGRRKSRQQEEPSPPAPLFPEKRTEQKSGGRCPLGHDNPDSDK
;
A
#
# COMPACT_ATOMS: atom_id res chain seq x y z
N MET A 1 -5.01 27.46 2.18
CA MET A 1 -4.34 26.71 3.27
C MET A 1 -5.28 25.61 3.73
N THR A 2 -5.00 24.37 3.34
CA THR A 2 -5.79 23.21 3.75
C THR A 2 -5.37 22.76 5.14
N GLN A 3 -6.12 23.17 6.17
CA GLN A 3 -6.04 22.53 7.49
C GLN A 3 -6.51 21.09 7.34
N PHE A 4 -5.57 20.17 7.11
CA PHE A 4 -5.84 18.74 7.19
C PHE A 4 -6.02 18.38 8.66
N TYR A 5 -7.28 18.38 9.10
CA TYR A 5 -7.68 17.94 10.42
C TYR A 5 -7.27 16.48 10.62
N LYS A 6 -6.45 16.24 11.64
CA LYS A 6 -6.22 14.92 12.23
C LYS A 6 -7.51 14.47 12.93
N GLN A 7 -8.54 14.12 12.17
CA GLN A 7 -9.75 13.48 12.70
C GLN A 7 -9.43 12.01 13.00
N SER A 8 -9.48 11.63 14.28
CA SER A 8 -9.49 10.22 14.66
C SER A 8 -10.73 9.56 14.06
N GLY A 9 -10.55 8.57 13.18
CA GLY A 9 -11.65 7.92 12.46
C GLY A 9 -11.86 8.40 11.02
N PHE A 10 -10.87 9.02 10.38
CA PHE A 10 -10.90 9.21 8.94
C PHE A 10 -10.92 7.84 8.22
N THR A 11 -12.04 7.52 7.58
CA THR A 11 -12.18 6.34 6.71
C THR A 11 -12.06 6.75 5.25
N LEU A 12 -11.40 5.92 4.42
CA LEU A 12 -11.26 6.11 2.97
C LEU A 12 -12.59 6.45 2.25
N ALA A 13 -13.72 5.87 2.69
CA ALA A 13 -15.05 6.14 2.14
C ALA A 13 -15.50 7.61 2.21
N ARG A 14 -14.99 8.39 3.18
CA ARG A 14 -15.35 9.81 3.40
C ARG A 14 -14.42 10.80 2.67
N SER A 15 -13.45 10.31 1.90
CA SER A 15 -12.54 11.18 1.16
C SER A 15 -13.26 11.96 0.04
N ASN A 16 -12.72 13.14 -0.30
CA ASN A 16 -13.22 13.96 -1.40
C ASN A 16 -13.16 13.20 -2.73
N LEU A 17 -14.09 13.49 -3.65
CA LEU A 17 -14.17 12.80 -4.94
C LEU A 17 -12.85 12.86 -5.73
N SER A 18 -12.16 14.01 -5.72
CA SER A 18 -10.83 14.15 -6.35
C SER A 18 -9.82 13.15 -5.80
N THR A 19 -9.74 12.99 -4.47
CA THR A 19 -8.88 11.99 -3.81
C THR A 19 -9.31 10.57 -4.17
N LYS A 20 -10.62 10.29 -4.24
CA LYS A 20 -11.12 8.97 -4.64
C LYS A 20 -10.67 8.59 -6.05
N ILE A 21 -10.77 9.52 -7.00
CA ILE A 21 -10.35 9.30 -8.39
C ILE A 21 -8.83 9.05 -8.43
N LEU A 22 -8.04 9.90 -7.77
CA LEU A 22 -6.57 9.76 -7.71
C LEU A 22 -6.17 8.38 -7.16
N LEU A 23 -6.73 7.99 -6.01
CA LEU A 23 -6.44 6.70 -5.38
C LEU A 23 -6.91 5.53 -6.26
N THR A 24 -8.06 5.66 -6.92
CA THR A 24 -8.56 4.61 -7.84
C THR A 24 -7.60 4.41 -9.01
N LEU A 25 -7.10 5.49 -9.62
CA LEU A 25 -6.11 5.40 -10.69
C LEU A 25 -4.82 4.74 -10.20
N PHE A 26 -4.31 5.13 -9.03
CA PHE A 26 -3.12 4.52 -8.42
C PHE A 26 -3.30 3.01 -8.13
N LEU A 27 -4.46 2.62 -7.59
CA LEU A 27 -4.75 1.21 -7.30
C LEU A 27 -4.92 0.40 -8.59
N PHE A 28 -5.54 0.97 -9.61
CA PHE A 28 -5.69 0.30 -10.90
C PHE A 28 -4.36 0.13 -11.63
N THR A 29 -3.48 1.14 -11.61
CA THR A 29 -2.13 1.00 -12.17
C THR A 29 -1.30 -0.01 -11.38
N THR A 30 -1.46 -0.07 -10.05
CA THR A 30 -0.82 -1.10 -9.21
C THR A 30 -1.29 -2.51 -9.58
N LEU A 31 -2.60 -2.71 -9.76
CA LEU A 31 -3.15 -3.99 -10.19
C LEU A 31 -2.68 -4.39 -11.59
N ALA A 32 -2.67 -3.44 -12.54
CA ALA A 32 -2.11 -3.68 -13.87
C ALA A 32 -0.62 -4.05 -13.80
N GLY A 33 0.15 -3.37 -12.94
CA GLY A 33 1.54 -3.70 -12.65
C GLY A 33 1.72 -5.11 -12.10
N CYS A 34 0.83 -5.57 -11.21
CA CYS A 34 0.84 -6.95 -10.70
C CYS A 34 0.60 -7.98 -11.81
N VAL A 35 -0.34 -7.70 -12.74
CA VAL A 35 -0.59 -8.57 -13.91
C VAL A 35 0.63 -8.62 -14.81
N VAL A 36 1.22 -7.46 -15.13
CA VAL A 36 2.43 -7.38 -15.96
C VAL A 36 3.60 -8.12 -15.31
N ALA A 37 3.78 -7.97 -13.99
CA ALA A 37 4.82 -8.69 -13.24
C ALA A 37 4.63 -10.21 -13.32
N ALA A 38 3.40 -10.71 -13.16
CA ALA A 38 3.11 -12.13 -13.29
C ALA A 38 3.38 -12.66 -14.72
N LEU A 39 2.97 -11.92 -15.74
CA LEU A 39 3.24 -12.26 -17.14
C LEU A 39 4.74 -12.24 -17.44
N GLN A 40 5.45 -11.21 -16.99
CA GLN A 40 6.89 -11.07 -17.18
C GLN A 40 7.67 -12.18 -16.48
N TYR A 41 7.24 -12.60 -15.29
CA TYR A 41 7.80 -13.76 -14.62
C TYR A 41 7.57 -15.02 -15.47
N SER A 42 6.32 -15.34 -15.80
CA SER A 42 5.98 -16.56 -16.56
C SER A 42 6.69 -16.67 -17.93
N SER A 43 6.88 -15.54 -18.61
CA SER A 43 7.56 -15.47 -19.90
C SER A 43 9.08 -15.57 -19.79
N ARG A 44 9.69 -15.06 -18.71
CA ARG A 44 11.16 -15.07 -18.53
C ARG A 44 11.69 -16.32 -17.85
N SER A 45 10.92 -16.93 -16.95
CA SER A 45 11.31 -18.17 -16.30
C SER A 45 10.92 -19.40 -17.13
N GLY A 46 10.08 -19.26 -18.16
CA GLY A 46 9.55 -20.40 -18.91
C GLY A 46 8.40 -21.13 -18.18
N GLY A 47 7.88 -20.57 -17.09
CA GLY A 47 6.76 -21.13 -16.33
C GLY A 47 6.81 -20.82 -14.83
N TYR A 48 5.84 -21.36 -14.09
CA TYR A 48 5.76 -21.23 -12.62
C TYR A 48 6.42 -22.41 -11.90
N ASP A 49 7.32 -23.13 -12.57
CA ASP A 49 7.99 -24.28 -11.99
C ASP A 49 9.29 -23.90 -11.27
N SER A 50 9.68 -24.75 -10.32
CA SER A 50 10.94 -24.63 -9.61
C SER A 50 12.16 -24.76 -10.55
N GLU A 51 12.11 -25.65 -11.54
CA GLU A 51 13.25 -25.82 -12.45
C GLU A 51 13.46 -24.57 -13.30
N SER A 52 12.38 -24.02 -13.84
CA SER A 52 12.31 -22.72 -14.54
C SER A 52 12.95 -21.58 -13.75
N ALA A 53 12.61 -21.45 -12.46
CA ALA A 53 13.17 -20.42 -11.60
C ALA A 53 14.67 -20.61 -11.33
N ARG A 54 15.14 -21.87 -11.23
CA ARG A 54 16.56 -22.20 -11.08
C ARG A 54 17.34 -21.87 -12.35
N GLN A 55 16.85 -22.32 -13.50
CA GLN A 55 17.47 -22.08 -14.81
C GLN A 55 17.57 -20.59 -15.13
N TRP A 56 16.59 -19.78 -14.73
CA TRP A 56 16.66 -18.33 -14.90
C TRP A 56 17.85 -17.66 -14.19
N ILE A 57 18.31 -18.24 -13.06
CA ILE A 57 19.39 -17.70 -12.24
C ILE A 57 20.73 -18.35 -12.59
N GLN A 58 20.78 -19.68 -12.60
CA GLN A 58 22.00 -20.46 -12.83
C GLN A 58 22.34 -20.62 -14.32
N GLY A 59 21.44 -20.21 -15.20
CA GLY A 59 21.57 -20.45 -16.63
C GLY A 59 21.28 -21.91 -17.01
N ASN A 60 21.27 -22.16 -18.32
CA ASN A 60 21.15 -23.49 -18.91
C ASN A 60 22.23 -23.72 -20.00
N GLU A 61 23.39 -23.10 -19.83
CA GLU A 61 24.46 -23.11 -20.83
C GLU A 61 25.01 -24.53 -21.08
N GLU A 62 24.84 -25.44 -20.12
CA GLU A 62 25.25 -26.85 -20.21
C GLU A 62 24.23 -27.72 -20.98
N ASP A 63 23.01 -27.24 -21.18
CA ASP A 63 21.95 -27.97 -21.87
C ASP A 63 21.94 -27.64 -23.38
N LEU A 64 22.56 -28.52 -24.15
CA LEU A 64 22.67 -28.39 -25.62
C LEU A 64 21.35 -28.65 -26.34
N GLU A 65 20.34 -29.23 -25.67
CA GLU A 65 19.00 -29.48 -26.23
C GLU A 65 17.98 -28.39 -25.85
N ALA A 66 18.41 -27.38 -25.06
CA ALA A 66 17.54 -26.31 -24.60
C ALA A 66 16.96 -25.49 -25.77
N LYS A 67 15.65 -25.28 -25.75
CA LYS A 67 14.92 -24.49 -26.76
C LYS A 67 15.30 -23.00 -26.73
N GLU A 68 15.66 -22.50 -25.55
CA GLU A 68 16.07 -21.11 -25.33
C GLU A 68 17.33 -21.09 -24.47
N PHE A 69 18.33 -20.32 -24.91
CA PHE A 69 19.60 -20.19 -24.20
C PHE A 69 19.51 -19.08 -23.14
N ILE A 70 19.79 -19.42 -21.88
CA ILE A 70 19.73 -18.56 -20.71
C ILE A 70 21.10 -18.55 -20.06
N SER A 71 21.74 -17.37 -20.05
CA SER A 71 23.04 -17.21 -19.41
C SER A 71 22.92 -17.02 -17.89
N GLU A 72 23.89 -17.59 -17.16
CA GLU A 72 24.01 -17.46 -15.71
C GLU A 72 24.05 -15.99 -15.29
N LYS A 73 23.31 -15.65 -14.24
CA LYS A 73 23.25 -14.27 -13.73
C LYS A 73 24.46 -14.00 -12.85
N THR A 74 25.19 -12.95 -13.19
CA THR A 74 26.33 -12.52 -12.38
C THR A 74 25.84 -11.95 -11.03
N PRO A 75 26.65 -12.04 -9.95
CA PRO A 75 26.28 -11.46 -8.66
C PRO A 75 25.94 -9.95 -8.72
N ARG A 76 26.57 -9.22 -9.66
CA ARG A 76 26.32 -7.81 -9.88
C ARG A 76 24.93 -7.55 -10.47
N GLU A 77 24.50 -8.39 -11.41
CA GLU A 77 23.15 -8.31 -11.99
C GLU A 77 22.10 -8.65 -10.95
N LEU A 78 22.32 -9.68 -10.13
CA LEU A 78 21.42 -10.03 -9.02
C LEU A 78 21.34 -8.90 -7.99
N LEU A 79 22.46 -8.27 -7.64
CA LEU A 79 22.46 -7.14 -6.72
C LEU A 79 21.73 -5.93 -7.29
N SER A 80 21.88 -5.64 -8.59
CA SER A 80 21.12 -4.59 -9.27
C SER A 80 19.63 -4.87 -9.23
N PHE A 81 19.24 -6.13 -9.48
CA PHE A 81 17.85 -6.55 -9.39
C PHE A 81 17.30 -6.33 -7.98
N ILE A 82 18.03 -6.75 -6.94
CA ILE A 82 17.62 -6.57 -5.54
C ILE A 82 17.49 -5.09 -5.18
N HIS A 83 18.46 -4.27 -5.59
CA HIS A 83 18.45 -2.82 -5.34
C HIS A 83 17.21 -2.15 -5.94
N ASP A 84 16.85 -2.48 -7.18
CA ASP A 84 15.72 -1.86 -7.85
C ASP A 84 14.39 -2.31 -7.21
N HIS A 85 14.29 -3.57 -6.81
CA HIS A 85 13.08 -4.15 -6.22
C HIS A 85 12.89 -3.75 -4.75
N ILE A 86 13.97 -3.69 -3.94
CA ILE A 86 13.85 -3.33 -2.52
C ILE A 86 13.32 -1.91 -2.34
N PHE A 87 13.75 -0.97 -3.20
CA PHE A 87 13.29 0.40 -3.14
C PHE A 87 11.87 0.55 -3.69
N SER A 88 11.64 0.10 -4.92
CA SER A 88 10.36 0.31 -5.60
C SER A 88 9.22 -0.49 -4.96
N LEU A 89 9.41 -1.79 -4.73
CA LEU A 89 8.39 -2.64 -4.10
C LEU A 89 8.25 -2.35 -2.61
N GLY A 90 9.32 -1.96 -1.93
CA GLY A 90 9.26 -1.53 -0.53
C GLY A 90 8.35 -0.32 -0.34
N ILE A 91 8.50 0.70 -1.18
CA ILE A 91 7.64 1.89 -1.16
C ILE A 91 6.22 1.55 -1.59
N LEU A 92 6.05 0.78 -2.68
CA LEU A 92 4.73 0.39 -3.16
C LEU A 92 3.95 -0.39 -2.10
N LEU A 93 4.58 -1.38 -1.50
CA LEU A 93 3.99 -2.19 -0.43
C LEU A 93 3.64 -1.32 0.78
N PHE A 94 4.54 -0.42 1.20
CA PHE A 94 4.28 0.52 2.28
C PHE A 94 3.03 1.37 2.01
N VAL A 95 2.92 1.96 0.82
CA VAL A 95 1.76 2.79 0.44
C VAL A 95 0.48 1.98 0.45
N ILE A 96 0.46 0.79 -0.16
CA ILE A 96 -0.75 -0.06 -0.21
C ILE A 96 -1.17 -0.50 1.19
N LEU A 97 -0.24 -0.99 2.01
CA LEU A 97 -0.56 -1.40 3.38
C LEU A 97 -1.00 -0.22 4.25
N HIS A 98 -0.41 0.97 4.05
CA HIS A 98 -0.85 2.18 4.73
C HIS A 98 -2.28 2.58 4.33
N LEU A 99 -2.67 2.39 3.06
CA LEU A 99 -4.06 2.59 2.66
C LEU A 99 -4.97 1.52 3.29
N VAL A 100 -4.53 0.26 3.38
CA VAL A 100 -5.27 -0.80 4.08
C VAL A 100 -5.49 -0.46 5.56
N GLU A 101 -4.55 0.19 6.23
CA GLU A 101 -4.72 0.67 7.62
C GLU A 101 -5.89 1.67 7.76
N LEU A 102 -6.17 2.47 6.72
CA LEU A 102 -7.29 3.41 6.69
C LEU A 102 -8.66 2.77 6.38
N THR A 103 -8.69 1.45 6.12
CA THR A 103 -9.93 0.70 5.93
C THR A 103 -10.55 0.31 7.29
N PRO A 104 -11.86 0.02 7.36
CA PRO A 104 -12.55 -0.38 8.59
C PRO A 104 -12.30 -1.86 8.96
N TRP A 105 -11.34 -2.55 8.32
CA TRP A 105 -11.01 -3.92 8.70
C TRP A 105 -10.58 -4.01 10.16
N THR A 106 -10.84 -5.17 10.77
CA THR A 106 -10.32 -5.48 12.10
C THR A 106 -8.79 -5.50 12.08
N GLU A 107 -8.17 -5.26 13.23
CA GLU A 107 -6.71 -5.13 13.34
C GLU A 107 -5.97 -6.40 12.91
N GLY A 108 -6.54 -7.58 13.21
CA GLY A 108 -5.92 -8.88 12.90
C GLY A 108 -5.54 -9.06 11.43
N PRO A 109 -6.49 -9.00 10.48
CA PRO A 109 -6.20 -9.09 9.05
C PRO A 109 -5.20 -8.05 8.54
N LYS A 110 -5.21 -6.82 9.07
CA LYS A 110 -4.28 -5.75 8.68
C LYS A 110 -2.84 -6.07 9.08
N ILE A 111 -2.67 -6.50 10.33
CA ILE A 111 -1.38 -6.94 10.87
C ILE A 111 -0.89 -8.16 10.09
N ALA A 112 -1.78 -9.13 9.84
CA ALA A 112 -1.45 -10.33 9.08
C ALA A 112 -1.00 -10.01 7.64
N LEU A 113 -1.73 -9.14 6.92
CA LEU A 113 -1.32 -8.69 5.58
C LEU A 113 0.03 -7.98 5.60
N SER A 114 0.29 -7.18 6.63
CA SER A 114 1.53 -6.41 6.74
C SER A 114 2.73 -7.32 6.98
N ILE A 115 2.63 -8.24 7.95
CA ILE A 115 3.69 -9.21 8.23
C ILE A 115 3.91 -10.11 7.01
N LEU A 116 2.83 -10.62 6.41
CA LEU A 116 2.90 -11.47 5.23
C LEU A 116 3.56 -10.74 4.06
N GLY A 117 3.11 -9.52 3.75
CA GLY A 117 3.65 -8.72 2.65
C GLY A 117 5.15 -8.47 2.77
N TYR A 118 5.62 -8.00 3.95
CA TYR A 118 7.04 -7.75 4.16
C TYR A 118 7.87 -9.05 4.21
N SER A 119 7.31 -10.15 4.73
CA SER A 119 7.97 -11.46 4.72
C SER A 119 8.12 -12.01 3.30
N CYS A 120 7.10 -11.85 2.46
CA CYS A 120 7.11 -12.21 1.05
C CYS A 120 8.10 -11.36 0.26
N LEU A 121 8.14 -10.03 0.49
CA LEU A 121 9.12 -9.14 -0.10
C LEU A 121 10.55 -9.56 0.28
N PHE A 122 10.80 -9.81 1.56
CA PHE A 122 12.11 -10.29 2.03
C PHE A 122 12.51 -11.61 1.33
N SER A 123 11.59 -12.58 1.30
CA SER A 123 11.84 -13.87 0.65
C SER A 123 12.14 -13.71 -0.85
N MET A 124 11.42 -12.81 -1.54
CA MET A 124 11.64 -12.53 -2.96
C MET A 124 13.01 -11.89 -3.21
N LEU A 125 13.47 -10.99 -2.33
CA LEU A 125 14.73 -10.27 -2.52
C LEU A 125 15.96 -11.15 -2.23
N PHE A 126 15.89 -12.01 -1.22
CA PHE A 126 17.06 -12.80 -0.79
C PHE A 126 17.14 -14.18 -1.44
N SER A 127 16.02 -14.71 -1.95
CA SER A 127 16.03 -16.03 -2.58
C SER A 127 16.94 -16.13 -3.82
N PRO A 128 17.12 -15.12 -4.70
CA PRO A 128 18.02 -15.27 -5.84
C PRO A 128 19.48 -15.48 -5.42
N LEU A 129 19.91 -14.81 -4.34
CA LEU A 129 21.26 -14.99 -3.77
C LEU A 129 21.42 -16.40 -3.20
N ALA A 130 20.37 -16.94 -2.56
CA ALA A 130 20.38 -18.29 -2.02
C ALA A 130 20.30 -19.36 -3.12
N ILE A 131 19.65 -19.10 -4.25
CA ILE A 131 19.66 -19.98 -5.42
C ILE A 131 21.05 -19.99 -6.05
N GLN A 132 21.70 -18.82 -6.13
CA GLN A 132 23.08 -18.72 -6.63
C GLN A 132 24.07 -19.49 -5.75
N SER A 133 23.89 -19.55 -4.43
CA SER A 133 24.72 -20.37 -3.54
C SER A 133 24.44 -21.88 -3.63
N GLY A 134 23.53 -22.32 -4.50
CA GLY A 134 23.22 -23.72 -4.76
C GLY A 134 22.04 -24.28 -3.96
N SER A 135 21.29 -23.46 -3.21
CA SER A 135 20.15 -23.94 -2.44
C SER A 135 18.91 -24.16 -3.31
N THR A 136 18.45 -25.41 -3.41
CA THR A 136 17.21 -25.77 -4.13
C THR A 136 15.95 -25.34 -3.38
N THR A 137 16.03 -25.23 -2.04
CA THR A 137 14.89 -24.77 -1.23
C THR A 137 14.58 -23.30 -1.48
N ALA A 138 15.59 -22.51 -1.86
CA ALA A 138 15.44 -21.10 -2.16
C ALA A 138 14.58 -20.84 -3.42
N THR A 139 14.48 -21.82 -4.30
CA THR A 139 13.59 -21.75 -5.47
C THR A 139 12.12 -21.70 -5.05
N TYR A 140 11.73 -22.50 -4.06
CA TYR A 140 10.36 -22.47 -3.53
C TYR A 140 10.11 -21.16 -2.77
N THR A 141 11.09 -20.65 -2.03
CA THR A 141 10.92 -19.37 -1.33
C THR A 141 10.80 -18.20 -2.30
N GLN A 142 11.45 -18.26 -3.47
CA GLN A 142 11.28 -17.27 -4.53
C GLN A 142 9.86 -17.29 -5.09
N ILE A 143 9.33 -18.47 -5.44
CA ILE A 143 7.98 -18.61 -6.01
C ILE A 143 6.93 -18.20 -4.98
N ILE A 144 7.00 -18.76 -3.76
CA ILE A 144 6.05 -18.46 -2.67
C ILE A 144 6.14 -16.99 -2.26
N GLY A 145 7.35 -16.44 -2.16
CA GLY A 145 7.58 -15.03 -1.85
C GLY A 145 7.00 -14.12 -2.92
N GLY A 146 7.26 -14.43 -4.20
CA GLY A 146 6.74 -13.69 -5.33
C GLY A 146 5.22 -13.70 -5.44
N SER A 147 4.62 -14.90 -5.44
CA SER A 147 3.17 -15.07 -5.49
C SER A 147 2.47 -14.48 -4.27
N GLY A 148 3.04 -14.65 -3.07
CA GLY A 148 2.50 -14.09 -1.84
C GLY A 148 2.55 -12.56 -1.81
N LEU A 149 3.60 -11.95 -2.37
CA LEU A 149 3.69 -10.50 -2.51
C LEU A 149 2.63 -9.96 -3.49
N LEU A 150 2.49 -10.59 -4.65
CA LEU A 150 1.46 -10.23 -5.63
C LEU A 150 0.05 -10.38 -5.05
N LEU A 151 -0.20 -11.47 -4.32
CA LEU A 151 -1.47 -11.70 -3.64
C LEU A 151 -1.74 -10.60 -2.61
N THR A 152 -0.74 -10.24 -1.80
CA THR A 152 -0.88 -9.18 -0.77
C THR A 152 -1.19 -7.83 -1.41
N LEU A 153 -0.46 -7.44 -2.45
CA LEU A 153 -0.69 -6.18 -3.18
C LEU A 153 -2.08 -6.16 -3.84
N THR A 154 -2.50 -7.29 -4.41
CA THR A 154 -3.80 -7.43 -5.09
C THR A 154 -4.94 -7.36 -4.08
N LEU A 155 -4.88 -8.15 -3.00
CA LEU A 155 -5.90 -8.14 -1.94
C LEU A 155 -5.98 -6.78 -1.25
N GLY A 156 -4.83 -6.17 -0.93
CA GLY A 156 -4.78 -4.83 -0.34
C GLY A 156 -5.40 -3.78 -1.24
N SER A 157 -5.10 -3.85 -2.55
CA SER A 157 -5.68 -2.93 -3.54
C SER A 157 -7.19 -3.10 -3.68
N PHE A 158 -7.68 -4.34 -3.75
CA PHE A 158 -9.12 -4.60 -3.79
C PHE A 158 -9.84 -4.18 -2.52
N ALA A 159 -9.25 -4.41 -1.34
CA ALA A 159 -9.81 -3.96 -0.07
C ALA A 159 -9.95 -2.43 -0.04
N CYS A 160 -8.94 -1.71 -0.54
CA CYS A 160 -8.99 -0.26 -0.63
C CYS A 160 -10.05 0.24 -1.64
N LEU A 161 -10.15 -0.40 -2.82
CA LEU A 161 -11.17 -0.06 -3.83
C LEU A 161 -12.59 -0.32 -3.33
N ASP A 162 -12.80 -1.45 -2.64
CA ASP A 162 -14.08 -1.82 -2.03
C ASP A 162 -14.53 -0.78 -0.99
N GLU A 163 -13.60 -0.33 -0.14
CA GLU A 163 -13.87 0.72 0.84
C GLU A 163 -14.14 2.09 0.19
N LEU A 164 -13.43 2.42 -0.89
CA LEU A 164 -13.54 3.72 -1.55
C LEU A 164 -14.94 3.96 -2.15
N TRP A 165 -15.50 2.93 -2.78
CA TRP A 165 -16.68 3.03 -3.64
C TRP A 165 -17.93 2.32 -3.09
N TRP A 166 -17.79 1.17 -2.45
CA TRP A 166 -18.94 0.35 -2.05
C TRP A 166 -19.29 0.41 -0.56
N ALA A 167 -18.34 0.76 0.31
CA ALA A 167 -18.57 0.74 1.76
C ALA A 167 -19.60 1.78 2.23
N SER A 168 -19.65 2.96 1.61
CA SER A 168 -20.64 4.00 1.94
C SER A 168 -22.09 3.51 1.72
N GLY A 169 -22.33 2.80 0.61
CA GLY A 169 -23.62 2.20 0.31
C GLY A 169 -24.01 1.10 1.30
N ARG A 170 -23.03 0.25 1.68
CA ARG A 170 -23.26 -0.83 2.67
C ARG A 170 -23.58 -0.30 4.07
N ARG A 171 -22.89 0.76 4.51
CA ARG A 171 -23.16 1.39 5.83
C ARG A 171 -24.54 2.03 5.87
N LYS A 172 -24.93 2.73 4.81
CA LYS A 172 -26.28 3.32 4.69
C LYS A 172 -27.39 2.26 4.72
N SER A 173 -27.17 1.12 4.06
CA SER A 173 -28.11 -0.01 4.04
C SER A 173 -28.24 -0.70 5.41
N ARG A 174 -27.14 -0.81 6.16
CA ARG A 174 -27.12 -1.50 7.47
C ARG A 174 -27.67 -0.70 8.65
N GLN A 175 -28.08 0.57 8.46
CA GLN A 175 -28.43 1.48 9.57
C GLN A 175 -27.38 1.48 10.69
N GLN A 176 -26.13 1.18 10.36
CA GLN A 176 -25.06 1.13 11.34
C GLN A 176 -24.72 2.58 11.66
N GLU A 177 -24.92 3.01 12.91
CA GLU A 177 -24.57 4.35 13.35
C GLU A 177 -23.11 4.60 12.95
N GLU A 178 -22.93 5.56 12.05
CA GLU A 178 -21.58 5.98 11.73
C GLU A 178 -20.93 6.47 13.03
N PRO A 179 -19.69 6.06 13.32
CA PRO A 179 -19.00 6.57 14.49
C PRO A 179 -19.04 8.09 14.44
N SER A 180 -19.59 8.67 15.50
CA SER A 180 -19.79 10.10 15.63
C SER A 180 -18.46 10.78 15.33
N PRO A 181 -18.43 11.84 14.50
CA PRO A 181 -17.18 12.54 14.24
C PRO A 181 -16.57 12.96 15.60
N PRO A 182 -15.25 12.74 15.79
CA PRO A 182 -14.61 13.14 17.04
C PRO A 182 -14.83 14.64 17.25
N ALA A 183 -15.00 15.04 18.52
CA ALA A 183 -15.16 16.45 18.87
C ALA A 183 -14.02 17.27 18.25
N PRO A 184 -14.31 18.48 17.72
CA PRO A 184 -13.29 19.31 17.11
C PRO A 184 -12.17 19.59 18.12
N LEU A 185 -10.93 19.39 17.69
CA LEU A 185 -9.72 19.48 18.53
C LEU A 185 -9.54 20.89 19.11
N PHE A 186 -10.08 21.88 18.40
CA PHE A 186 -10.31 23.21 18.93
C PHE A 186 -11.81 23.30 19.22
N PRO A 187 -12.23 23.30 20.49
CA PRO A 187 -13.61 23.63 20.80
C PRO A 187 -13.87 24.98 20.16
N GLU A 188 -14.88 25.03 19.30
CA GLU A 188 -15.37 26.28 18.71
C GLU A 188 -15.50 27.25 19.87
N LYS A 189 -14.69 28.33 19.87
CA LYS A 189 -14.70 29.32 20.95
C LYS A 189 -16.16 29.65 21.15
N ARG A 190 -16.71 29.21 22.28
CA ARG A 190 -18.10 29.42 22.65
C ARG A 190 -18.33 30.90 22.41
N THR A 191 -19.04 31.23 21.33
CA THR A 191 -19.41 32.60 21.04
C THR A 191 -20.34 32.92 22.20
N GLU A 192 -19.77 33.47 23.26
CA GLU A 192 -20.51 33.96 24.43
C GLU A 192 -21.38 35.08 23.90
N GLN A 193 -22.56 34.66 23.46
CA GLN A 193 -23.64 35.53 23.16
C GLN A 193 -24.14 36.06 24.50
N LYS A 194 -23.77 37.32 24.75
CA LYS A 194 -24.41 38.32 25.62
C LYS A 194 -24.15 38.23 27.12
N SER A 195 -23.31 39.17 27.60
CA SER A 195 -23.74 40.17 28.58
C SER A 195 -22.77 41.37 28.54
N GLY A 196 -23.29 42.59 28.63
CA GLY A 196 -22.55 43.85 28.44
C GLY A 196 -21.46 44.12 29.48
N GLY A 197 -20.30 43.48 29.32
CA GLY A 197 -19.08 43.78 30.06
C GLY A 197 -18.14 44.66 29.24
N ARG A 198 -17.81 45.83 29.78
CA ARG A 198 -16.79 46.77 29.29
C ARG A 198 -15.57 46.08 28.67
N CYS A 199 -15.08 46.63 27.56
CA CYS A 199 -13.73 46.36 27.07
C CYS A 199 -12.70 46.60 28.20
N PRO A 200 -11.84 45.63 28.54
CA PRO A 200 -10.81 45.80 29.57
C PRO A 200 -9.62 46.67 29.10
N LEU A 201 -9.66 47.18 27.86
CA LEU A 201 -8.60 48.00 27.26
C LEU A 201 -8.96 49.50 27.15
N GLY A 202 -9.93 49.99 27.95
CA GLY A 202 -9.98 51.40 28.38
C GLY A 202 -9.80 52.47 27.28
N HIS A 203 -10.31 52.24 26.07
CA HIS A 203 -10.43 53.31 25.10
C HIS A 203 -11.81 53.91 25.24
N ASP A 204 -11.88 54.92 26.11
CA ASP A 204 -12.98 55.87 26.14
C ASP A 204 -13.11 56.50 24.76
N ASN A 205 -14.32 56.42 24.21
CA ASN A 205 -14.68 56.99 22.93
C ASN A 205 -14.72 58.53 23.10
N PRO A 206 -13.88 59.32 22.40
CA PRO A 206 -13.74 60.76 22.66
C PRO A 206 -14.90 61.63 22.12
N ASP A 207 -15.97 61.04 21.57
CA ASP A 207 -17.01 61.79 20.85
C ASP A 207 -18.30 62.05 21.65
N SER A 208 -18.26 62.06 22.98
CA SER A 208 -19.44 62.38 23.81
C SER A 208 -19.54 63.83 24.29
N ASP A 209 -19.01 64.78 23.52
CA ASP A 209 -19.28 66.21 23.70
C ASP A 209 -19.31 66.93 22.34
N LYS A 210 -20.48 66.93 21.70
CA LYS A 210 -21.08 68.04 20.92
C LYS A 210 -22.43 67.67 20.30
#